data_AF-A0A8S9BN56-F1
#
_entry.id   AF-A0A8S9BN56-F1
#
_cell.length_a   1.000
_cell.length_b   1.000
_cell.length_c   1.000
_cell.angle_alpha   90.00
_cell.angle_beta   90.00
_cell.angle_gamma   90.00
#
_symmetry.space_group_name_H-M   'P 1'
#
loop_
_entity.id
_entity.type
_entity.pdbx_description
1 polymer ?
#
loop_
_entity_poly.entity_id
_entity_poly.type
_entity_poly.pdbx_seq_one_letter_code
_entity_poly.pdbx_strand_id
1 'polypeptide(L)'
;MDNLAPQSSDFLKTSPGYFVTAMPGLPNIASGLSYNNSLDSYDPFSILPDIEGEPVPKQLLIRYYVERLAPWLCYLDDLLNLQAPKIAWLGFAVEHIAFYYATLLTAAVHLNRRRKLKDPAALIWYKVHTIQLANEKMNVGEEAASDEMIMTALILLYFNVGGANVDEYEIHLRGIDQMLKVRGGTEKLGMRGMVKNWLLISYGPWSEGFEYGGFVKST
;
A
#
# COMPACT_ATOMS: atom_id res chain seq x y z
N MET A 1 -35.21 -3.32 22.50
CA MET A 1 -33.91 -3.99 22.55
C MET A 1 -33.48 -4.18 21.11
N ASP A 2 -32.61 -3.31 20.62
CA ASP A 2 -31.87 -3.48 19.37
C ASP A 2 -30.56 -2.70 19.51
N ASN A 3 -29.45 -3.44 19.44
CA ASN A 3 -28.08 -2.95 19.47
C ASN A 3 -27.71 -2.46 18.06
N LEU A 4 -27.33 -1.19 17.93
CA LEU A 4 -26.66 -0.65 16.73
C LEU A 4 -25.27 -0.17 17.11
N ALA A 5 -24.27 -0.77 16.46
CA ALA A 5 -22.85 -0.51 16.60
C ALA A 5 -22.48 0.96 16.30
N PRO A 6 -21.42 1.51 16.92
CA PRO A 6 -21.03 2.90 16.70
C PRO A 6 -20.38 3.08 15.32
N GLN A 7 -20.86 4.08 14.58
CA GLN A 7 -20.38 4.45 13.26
C GLN A 7 -18.94 5.01 13.34
N SER A 8 -18.03 4.40 12.59
CA SER A 8 -16.62 4.79 12.47
C SER A 8 -16.38 6.04 11.60
N SER A 9 -17.41 6.86 11.38
CA SER A 9 -17.34 8.03 10.49
C SER A 9 -16.93 9.34 11.17
N ASP A 10 -16.89 9.38 12.51
CA ASP A 10 -16.73 10.64 13.24
C ASP A 10 -15.29 10.97 13.66
N PHE A 11 -14.33 10.05 13.48
CA PHE A 11 -12.93 10.30 13.84
C PHE A 11 -12.20 11.23 12.85
N LEU A 12 -12.73 11.39 11.63
CA LEU A 12 -12.12 12.23 10.58
C LEU A 12 -12.57 13.70 10.61
N LYS A 13 -13.44 14.09 11.55
CA LYS A 13 -14.04 15.44 11.58
C LYS A 13 -13.44 16.41 12.60
N THR A 14 -12.55 15.96 13.48
CA THR A 14 -12.15 16.77 14.65
C THR A 14 -10.71 17.29 14.65
N SER A 15 -9.92 17.11 13.59
CA SER A 15 -8.62 17.79 13.48
C SER A 15 -8.79 19.20 12.91
N PRO A 16 -8.49 20.26 13.68
CA PRO A 16 -8.58 21.61 13.19
C PRO A 16 -7.37 21.89 12.29
N GLY A 17 -7.62 22.02 10.98
CA GLY A 17 -6.71 22.76 10.10
C GLY A 17 -6.16 22.02 8.88
N TYR A 18 -6.96 21.29 8.10
CA TYR A 18 -6.67 21.13 6.66
C TYR A 18 -8.00 21.05 5.89
N PHE A 19 -8.36 22.13 5.20
CA PHE A 19 -9.41 22.10 4.19
C PHE A 19 -8.92 21.24 3.02
N VAL A 20 -9.39 20.00 2.94
CA VAL A 20 -9.25 19.13 1.77
C VAL A 20 -10.02 19.79 0.62
N THR A 21 -9.34 20.54 -0.23
CA THR A 21 -9.92 21.08 -1.45
C THR A 21 -10.10 19.95 -2.46
N ALA A 22 -11.27 19.32 -2.38
CA ALA A 22 -11.88 18.39 -3.34
C ALA A 22 -11.10 17.11 -3.65
N MET A 23 -11.51 16.01 -3.00
CA MET A 23 -11.38 14.67 -3.56
C MET A 23 -12.00 14.66 -4.98
N PRO A 24 -11.26 14.26 -6.03
CA PRO A 24 -11.85 14.09 -7.35
C PRO A 24 -12.99 13.07 -7.29
N GLY A 25 -14.09 13.35 -8.00
CA GLY A 25 -15.23 12.44 -8.09
C GLY A 25 -14.81 11.05 -8.55
N LEU A 26 -15.44 10.01 -7.97
CA LEU A 26 -15.22 8.61 -8.33
C LEU A 26 -15.35 8.44 -9.86
N PRO A 27 -14.31 7.95 -10.57
CA PRO A 27 -14.46 7.65 -11.99
C PRO A 27 -15.52 6.56 -12.18
N ASN A 28 -16.38 6.76 -13.18
CA ASN A 28 -17.52 5.90 -13.48
C ASN A 28 -17.09 4.43 -13.68
N ILE A 29 -17.78 3.49 -13.01
CA ILE A 29 -17.25 2.17 -12.62
C ILE A 29 -17.54 1.03 -13.62
N ALA A 30 -18.31 1.23 -14.69
CA ALA A 30 -18.98 0.10 -15.35
C ALA A 30 -18.29 -0.58 -16.56
N SER A 31 -17.17 -0.10 -17.10
CA SER A 31 -16.69 -0.63 -18.40
C SER A 31 -15.19 -0.87 -18.48
N GLY A 32 -14.83 -2.09 -18.93
CA GLY A 32 -13.66 -2.31 -19.77
C GLY A 32 -12.46 -3.01 -19.15
N LEU A 33 -12.59 -4.29 -18.79
CA LEU A 33 -11.48 -5.24 -18.94
C LEU A 33 -12.08 -6.55 -19.49
N SER A 34 -12.37 -6.55 -20.79
CA SER A 34 -12.68 -7.77 -21.54
C SER A 34 -11.38 -8.56 -21.68
N TYR A 35 -11.31 -9.75 -21.09
CA TYR A 35 -10.19 -10.66 -21.26
C TYR A 35 -10.35 -11.39 -22.58
N ASN A 36 -9.74 -10.87 -23.64
CA ASN A 36 -9.41 -11.68 -24.80
C ASN A 36 -7.91 -11.95 -24.73
N ASN A 37 -7.55 -13.20 -24.43
CA ASN A 37 -6.19 -13.75 -24.43
C ASN A 37 -5.59 -13.85 -25.85
N SER A 38 -5.84 -12.87 -26.72
CA SER A 38 -5.22 -12.81 -28.04
C SER A 38 -4.33 -11.58 -28.13
N LEU A 39 -3.07 -11.75 -27.75
CA LEU A 39 -1.98 -10.88 -28.19
C LEU A 39 -0.69 -11.70 -28.04
N ASP A 40 -0.25 -12.28 -29.16
CA ASP A 40 1.16 -12.63 -29.46
C ASP A 40 2.06 -11.37 -29.47
N SER A 41 1.78 -10.41 -28.59
CA SER A 41 2.51 -9.17 -28.44
C SER A 41 3.43 -9.30 -27.26
N TYR A 42 4.70 -9.02 -27.51
CA TYR A 42 5.71 -8.70 -26.52
C TYR A 42 5.08 -8.07 -25.27
N ASP A 43 5.09 -8.81 -24.16
CA ASP A 43 4.64 -8.29 -22.87
C ASP A 43 5.75 -7.43 -22.28
N PRO A 44 5.58 -6.10 -22.19
CA PRO A 44 6.62 -5.21 -21.69
C PRO A 44 6.95 -5.45 -20.21
N PHE A 45 6.11 -6.21 -19.49
CA PHE A 45 6.32 -6.57 -18.08
C PHE A 45 6.96 -7.95 -17.90
N SER A 46 7.27 -8.67 -18.98
CA SER A 46 7.95 -9.97 -18.92
C SER A 46 9.35 -9.89 -18.30
N ILE A 47 10.00 -8.72 -18.38
CA ILE A 47 11.31 -8.46 -17.77
C ILE A 47 11.26 -8.23 -16.25
N LEU A 48 10.07 -8.06 -15.67
CA LEU A 48 9.91 -7.80 -14.25
C LEU A 48 10.07 -9.09 -13.44
N PRO A 49 10.54 -9.03 -12.18
CA PRO A 49 10.85 -10.20 -11.38
C PRO A 49 9.67 -11.17 -11.28
N ASP A 50 9.90 -12.44 -11.63
CA ASP A 50 8.94 -13.53 -11.50
C ASP A 50 9.25 -14.40 -10.28
N ILE A 51 8.21 -14.72 -9.53
CA ILE A 51 8.26 -15.79 -8.52
C ILE A 51 7.37 -16.93 -8.98
N GLU A 52 7.90 -18.14 -8.89
CA GLU A 52 7.18 -19.35 -9.26
C GLU A 52 5.91 -19.53 -8.41
N GLY A 53 4.79 -19.85 -9.07
CA GLY A 53 3.52 -20.11 -8.39
C GLY A 53 2.65 -18.87 -8.13
N GLU A 54 2.92 -17.74 -8.79
CA GLU A 54 2.05 -16.56 -8.72
C GLU A 54 0.57 -16.89 -9.07
N PRO A 55 -0.39 -16.55 -8.20
CA PRO A 55 -1.80 -16.95 -8.37
C PRO A 55 -2.56 -16.05 -9.34
N VAL A 56 -2.06 -14.84 -9.61
CA VAL A 56 -2.69 -13.86 -10.51
C VAL A 56 -1.62 -13.34 -11.48
N PRO A 57 -1.91 -13.20 -12.79
CA PRO A 57 -0.92 -12.67 -13.72
C PRO A 57 -0.45 -11.26 -13.33
N LYS A 58 0.86 -11.05 -13.15
CA LYS A 58 1.46 -9.73 -12.82
C LYS A 58 1.05 -8.62 -13.78
N GLN A 59 0.94 -8.92 -15.08
CA GLN A 59 0.55 -7.96 -16.12
C GLN A 59 -0.83 -7.38 -15.84
N LEU A 60 -1.74 -8.24 -15.37
CA LEU A 60 -3.08 -7.82 -14.99
C LEU A 60 -3.02 -6.88 -13.78
N LEU A 61 -2.23 -7.22 -12.76
CA LEU A 61 -2.10 -6.41 -11.55
C LEU A 61 -1.42 -5.07 -11.81
N ILE A 62 -0.36 -5.03 -12.64
CA ILE A 62 0.32 -3.80 -13.03
C ILE A 62 -0.60 -2.92 -13.87
N ARG A 63 -1.26 -3.49 -14.87
CA ARG A 63 -2.24 -2.74 -15.67
C ARG A 63 -3.34 -2.16 -14.79
N TYR A 64 -3.88 -2.98 -13.88
CA TYR A 64 -4.90 -2.53 -12.93
C TYR A 64 -4.37 -1.42 -12.01
N TYR A 65 -3.13 -1.55 -11.53
CA TYR A 65 -2.47 -0.51 -10.76
C TYR A 65 -2.43 0.82 -11.55
N VAL A 66 -1.88 0.81 -12.76
CA VAL A 66 -1.72 2.01 -13.61
C VAL A 66 -3.07 2.63 -13.95
N GLU A 67 -4.07 1.83 -14.32
CA GLU A 67 -5.37 2.34 -14.77
C GLU A 67 -6.29 2.78 -13.63
N ARG A 68 -6.17 2.18 -12.43
CA ARG A 68 -7.16 2.33 -11.35
C ARG A 68 -6.60 2.84 -10.04
N LEU A 69 -5.40 2.42 -9.65
CA LEU A 69 -4.82 2.78 -8.34
C LEU A 69 -3.91 3.99 -8.41
N ALA A 70 -3.00 4.06 -9.38
CA ALA A 70 -2.12 5.20 -9.61
C ALA A 70 -2.88 6.55 -9.66
N PRO A 71 -4.05 6.66 -10.34
CA PRO A 71 -4.87 7.86 -10.29
C PRO A 71 -5.37 8.27 -8.91
N TRP A 72 -5.55 7.29 -8.02
CA TRP A 72 -5.96 7.52 -6.64
C TRP A 72 -4.75 7.78 -5.75
N LEU A 73 -3.65 7.06 -5.88
CA LEU A 73 -2.48 7.22 -5.01
C LEU A 73 -1.63 8.46 -5.32
N CYS A 74 -1.82 9.10 -6.48
CA CYS A 74 -0.99 10.24 -6.88
C CYS A 74 -1.07 11.47 -5.96
N TYR A 75 -2.12 11.60 -5.12
CA TYR A 75 -2.20 12.71 -4.16
C TYR A 75 -1.17 12.60 -3.03
N LEU A 76 -0.51 11.44 -2.90
CA LEU A 76 0.52 11.21 -1.91
C LEU A 76 1.92 11.57 -2.42
N ASP A 77 2.08 11.98 -3.68
CA ASP A 77 3.36 12.44 -4.25
C ASP A 77 3.36 13.97 -4.37
N ASP A 78 4.26 14.65 -3.64
CA ASP A 78 4.32 16.12 -3.57
C ASP A 78 4.66 16.76 -4.92
N LEU A 79 5.30 16.00 -5.81
CA LEU A 79 5.78 16.49 -7.10
C LEU A 79 4.86 16.08 -8.26
N LEU A 80 3.81 15.28 -8.02
CA LEU A 80 2.82 14.98 -9.06
C LEU A 80 1.76 16.09 -9.10
N ASN A 81 1.74 16.79 -10.23
CA ASN A 81 0.61 17.65 -10.59
C ASN A 81 -0.39 16.89 -11.47
N LEU A 82 -1.55 17.49 -11.77
CA LEU A 82 -2.60 16.89 -12.59
C LEU A 82 -2.16 16.50 -14.02
N GLN A 83 -1.01 16.99 -14.49
CA GLN A 83 -0.47 16.77 -15.83
C GLN A 83 0.66 15.72 -15.88
N ALA A 84 1.24 15.35 -14.74
CA ALA A 84 2.35 14.41 -14.68
C ALA A 84 1.89 12.94 -14.75
N PRO A 85 2.67 12.03 -15.37
CA PRO A 85 2.36 10.61 -15.37
C PRO A 85 2.27 10.08 -13.93
N LYS A 86 1.13 9.50 -13.57
CA LYS A 86 0.81 9.06 -12.19
C LYS A 86 1.51 7.75 -11.79
N ILE A 87 2.63 7.44 -12.43
CA ILE A 87 3.36 6.17 -12.32
C ILE A 87 4.70 6.30 -11.59
N ALA A 88 5.01 7.47 -11.00
CA ALA A 88 6.27 7.70 -10.29
C ALA A 88 6.57 6.63 -9.23
N TRP A 89 5.54 6.26 -8.45
CA TRP A 89 5.56 5.12 -7.54
C TRP A 89 6.09 3.83 -8.17
N LEU A 90 5.63 3.50 -9.37
CA LEU A 90 6.01 2.26 -10.04
C LEU A 90 7.49 2.27 -10.41
N GLY A 91 8.05 3.44 -10.73
CA GLY A 91 9.49 3.62 -10.98
C GLY A 91 10.34 3.20 -9.79
N PHE A 92 9.99 3.65 -8.57
CA PHE A 92 10.67 3.19 -7.36
C PHE A 92 10.39 1.71 -7.05
N ALA A 93 9.16 1.25 -7.29
CA ALA A 93 8.78 -0.12 -6.98
C ALA A 93 9.58 -1.13 -7.80
N VAL A 94 9.74 -0.93 -9.12
CA VAL A 94 10.46 -1.89 -9.98
C VAL A 94 11.95 -2.02 -9.64
N GLU A 95 12.54 -1.02 -8.97
CA GLU A 95 13.92 -1.05 -8.51
C GLU A 95 14.09 -1.77 -7.16
N HIS A 96 13.00 -1.99 -6.42
CA HIS A 96 13.02 -2.61 -5.09
C HIS A 96 12.01 -3.75 -4.98
N ILE A 97 12.47 -5.00 -5.10
CA ILE A 97 11.61 -6.19 -5.28
C ILE A 97 10.52 -6.36 -4.20
N ALA A 98 10.82 -6.09 -2.93
CA ALA A 98 9.80 -6.18 -1.87
C ALA A 98 8.71 -5.12 -2.06
N PHE A 99 9.08 -3.93 -2.52
CA PHE A 99 8.14 -2.83 -2.77
C PHE A 99 7.34 -3.08 -4.06
N TYR A 100 7.95 -3.69 -5.08
CA TYR A 100 7.25 -4.19 -6.25
C TYR A 100 6.15 -5.19 -5.87
N TYR A 101 6.45 -6.23 -5.08
CA TYR A 101 5.45 -7.21 -4.64
C TYR A 101 4.39 -6.60 -3.71
N ALA A 102 4.75 -5.64 -2.87
CA ALA A 102 3.79 -4.85 -2.10
C ALA A 102 2.82 -4.05 -3.01
N THR A 103 3.33 -3.54 -4.14
CA THR A 103 2.51 -2.86 -5.15
C THR A 103 1.54 -3.84 -5.84
N LEU A 104 2.00 -5.05 -6.17
CA LEU A 104 1.13 -6.12 -6.70
C LEU A 104 0.07 -6.53 -5.67
N LEU A 105 0.43 -6.67 -4.39
CA LEU A 105 -0.50 -6.93 -3.29
C LEU A 105 -1.58 -5.84 -3.21
N THR A 106 -1.20 -4.57 -3.29
CA THR A 106 -2.12 -3.43 -3.29
C THR A 106 -3.14 -3.54 -4.44
N ALA A 107 -2.67 -3.87 -5.65
CA ALA A 107 -3.51 -4.13 -6.81
C ALA A 107 -4.44 -5.32 -6.60
N ALA A 108 -3.92 -6.44 -6.11
CA ALA A 108 -4.68 -7.66 -5.85
C ALA A 108 -5.78 -7.42 -4.81
N VAL A 109 -5.48 -6.75 -3.70
CA VAL A 109 -6.46 -6.42 -2.64
C VAL A 109 -7.57 -5.52 -3.18
N HIS A 110 -7.22 -4.46 -3.91
CA HIS A 110 -8.23 -3.56 -4.46
C HIS A 110 -9.07 -4.23 -5.56
N LEU A 111 -8.46 -5.03 -6.43
CA LEU A 111 -9.17 -5.84 -7.42
C LEU A 111 -10.12 -6.83 -6.75
N ASN A 112 -9.67 -7.50 -5.69
CA ASN A 112 -10.46 -8.45 -4.93
C ASN A 112 -11.67 -7.80 -4.27
N ARG A 113 -11.48 -6.64 -3.64
CA ARG A 113 -12.57 -5.84 -3.04
C ARG A 113 -13.59 -5.36 -4.08
N ARG A 114 -13.14 -4.93 -5.27
CA ARG A 114 -14.01 -4.40 -6.33
C ARG A 114 -14.77 -5.47 -7.09
N ARG A 115 -14.12 -6.61 -7.37
CA ARG A 115 -14.71 -7.69 -8.19
C ARG A 115 -15.26 -8.85 -7.39
N LYS A 116 -15.13 -8.81 -6.05
CA LYS A 116 -15.36 -9.98 -5.18
C LYS A 116 -14.58 -11.18 -5.70
N LEU A 117 -13.28 -11.02 -6.01
CA LEU A 117 -12.45 -12.21 -6.18
C LEU A 117 -12.64 -13.02 -4.89
N LYS A 118 -13.07 -14.27 -5.05
CA LYS A 118 -13.41 -15.16 -3.94
C LYS A 118 -12.20 -16.00 -3.54
N ASP A 119 -11.00 -15.44 -3.74
CA ASP A 119 -9.74 -16.14 -3.50
C ASP A 119 -8.88 -15.39 -2.47
N PRO A 120 -9.18 -15.54 -1.18
CA PRO A 120 -8.32 -15.05 -0.11
C PRO A 120 -6.90 -15.65 -0.15
N ALA A 121 -6.72 -16.86 -0.70
CA ALA A 121 -5.42 -17.50 -0.75
C ALA A 121 -4.47 -16.75 -1.68
N ALA A 122 -4.96 -16.20 -2.80
CA ALA A 122 -4.16 -15.33 -3.66
C ALA A 122 -3.62 -14.09 -2.92
N LEU A 123 -4.44 -13.45 -2.08
CA LEU A 123 -4.00 -12.28 -1.30
C LEU A 123 -2.97 -12.66 -0.23
N ILE A 124 -3.19 -13.79 0.44
CA ILE A 124 -2.25 -14.33 1.43
C ILE A 124 -0.91 -14.66 0.76
N TRP A 125 -0.94 -15.24 -0.44
CA TRP A 125 0.27 -15.55 -1.22
C TRP A 125 1.13 -14.30 -1.45
N TYR A 126 0.52 -13.21 -1.94
CA TYR A 126 1.24 -11.96 -2.19
C TYR A 126 1.77 -11.34 -0.90
N LYS A 127 1.00 -11.39 0.20
CA LYS A 127 1.45 -10.92 1.51
C LYS A 127 2.67 -11.69 2.00
N VAL A 128 2.62 -13.03 1.98
CA VAL A 128 3.71 -13.89 2.44
C VAL A 128 4.98 -13.63 1.64
N HIS A 129 4.89 -13.58 0.31
CA HIS A 129 6.06 -13.31 -0.54
C HIS A 129 6.61 -11.90 -0.33
N THR A 130 5.75 -10.90 -0.17
CA THR A 130 6.19 -9.53 0.16
C THR A 130 6.98 -9.52 1.47
N ILE A 131 6.51 -10.23 2.51
CA ILE A 131 7.21 -10.34 3.80
C ILE A 131 8.54 -11.10 3.65
N GLN A 132 8.59 -12.19 2.89
CA GLN A 132 9.83 -12.93 2.64
C GLN A 132 10.88 -12.06 1.97
N LEU A 133 10.51 -11.36 0.90
CA LEU A 133 11.39 -10.43 0.20
C LEU A 133 11.83 -9.27 1.11
N ALA A 134 10.92 -8.73 1.92
CA ALA A 134 11.26 -7.69 2.89
C ALA A 134 12.28 -8.20 3.92
N ASN A 135 12.10 -9.42 4.43
CA ASN A 135 13.03 -10.04 5.37
C ASN A 135 14.43 -10.25 4.75
N GLU A 136 14.50 -10.65 3.49
CA GLU A 136 15.79 -10.78 2.78
C GLU A 136 16.52 -9.43 2.71
N LYS A 137 15.80 -8.36 2.35
CA LYS A 137 16.35 -7.01 2.25
C LYS A 137 16.69 -6.38 3.60
N MET A 138 16.01 -6.74 4.69
CA MET A 138 16.37 -6.31 6.03
C MET A 138 17.77 -6.77 6.47
N ASN A 139 18.34 -7.80 5.84
CA ASN A 139 19.72 -8.23 6.11
C ASN A 139 20.78 -7.39 5.35
N VAL A 140 20.35 -6.46 4.50
CA VAL A 140 21.23 -5.56 3.73
C VAL A 140 21.15 -4.16 4.34
N GLY A 141 22.25 -3.70 4.96
CA GLY A 141 22.24 -2.50 5.80
C GLY A 141 21.68 -1.23 5.14
N GLU A 142 22.00 -1.00 3.87
CA GLU A 142 21.52 0.18 3.12
C GLU A 142 20.04 0.06 2.69
N GLU A 143 19.52 -1.16 2.56
CA GLU A 143 18.14 -1.40 2.14
C GLU A 143 17.18 -1.61 3.32
N ALA A 144 17.69 -2.01 4.49
CA ALA A 144 16.90 -2.38 5.65
C ALA A 144 16.00 -1.24 6.18
N ALA A 145 16.38 0.00 5.95
CA ALA A 145 15.61 1.20 6.29
C ALA A 145 15.54 2.19 5.12
N SER A 146 15.57 1.68 3.88
CA SER A 146 15.34 2.50 2.69
C SER A 146 13.90 3.04 2.67
N ASP A 147 13.68 4.08 1.87
CA ASP A 147 12.36 4.67 1.72
C ASP A 147 11.37 3.64 1.12
N GLU A 148 11.84 2.80 0.19
CA GLU A 148 11.11 1.69 -0.42
C GLU A 148 10.76 0.60 0.59
N MET A 149 11.64 0.29 1.54
CA MET A 149 11.36 -0.66 2.61
C MET A 149 10.31 -0.13 3.59
N ILE A 150 10.40 1.15 3.95
CA ILE A 150 9.39 1.81 4.79
C ILE A 150 8.03 1.80 4.08
N MET A 151 7.99 2.08 2.78
CA MET A 151 6.78 1.97 1.95
C MET A 151 6.23 0.55 1.92
N THR A 152 7.09 -0.45 1.78
CA THR A 152 6.72 -1.87 1.82
C THR A 152 6.00 -2.20 3.13
N ALA A 153 6.57 -1.80 4.27
CA ALA A 153 5.95 -2.02 5.57
C ALA A 153 4.65 -1.24 5.77
N LEU A 154 4.56 0.01 5.28
CA LEU A 154 3.33 0.81 5.31
C LEU A 154 2.20 0.18 4.51
N ILE A 155 2.50 -0.44 3.37
CA ILE A 155 1.50 -1.17 2.57
C ILE A 155 1.00 -2.41 3.31
N LEU A 156 1.92 -3.18 3.92
CA LEU A 156 1.55 -4.34 4.72
C LEU A 156 0.67 -3.94 5.91
N LEU A 157 1.01 -2.84 6.59
CA LEU A 157 0.21 -2.23 7.66
C LEU A 157 -1.20 -1.83 7.17
N TYR A 158 -1.28 -1.07 6.07
CA TYR A 158 -2.53 -0.47 5.60
C TYR A 158 -3.50 -1.50 5.02
N PHE A 159 -3.01 -2.44 4.23
CA PHE A 159 -3.86 -3.44 3.58
C PHE A 159 -4.17 -4.65 4.46
N ASN A 160 -3.37 -4.89 5.51
CA ASN A 160 -3.48 -5.95 6.52
C ASN A 160 -4.35 -7.14 6.09
N VAL A 161 -3.84 -7.90 5.11
CA VAL A 161 -4.55 -9.05 4.56
C VAL A 161 -4.58 -10.16 5.60
N GLY A 162 -5.78 -10.59 6.00
CA GLY A 162 -5.97 -11.60 7.06
C GLY A 162 -6.92 -11.15 8.18
N GLY A 163 -7.28 -9.86 8.22
CA GLY A 163 -8.24 -9.30 9.17
C GLY A 163 -7.60 -8.40 10.22
N ALA A 164 -8.39 -7.96 11.20
CA ALA A 164 -7.96 -7.04 12.26
C ALA A 164 -7.12 -7.75 13.35
N ASN A 165 -6.01 -8.36 12.95
CA ASN A 165 -5.03 -8.89 13.89
C ASN A 165 -4.23 -7.71 14.47
N VAL A 166 -4.50 -7.39 15.74
CA VAL A 166 -3.86 -6.27 16.45
C VAL A 166 -2.36 -6.51 16.64
N ASP A 167 -1.96 -7.75 16.94
CA ASP A 167 -0.55 -8.09 17.15
C ASP A 167 0.26 -7.88 15.88
N GLU A 168 -0.27 -8.32 14.74
CA GLU A 168 0.35 -8.10 13.44
C GLU A 168 0.45 -6.61 13.09
N TYR A 169 -0.62 -5.87 13.35
CA TYR A 169 -0.64 -4.42 13.12
C TYR A 169 0.46 -3.72 13.94
N GLU A 170 0.60 -4.09 15.22
CA GLU A 170 1.65 -3.53 16.08
C GLU A 170 3.07 -3.94 15.67
N ILE A 171 3.27 -5.15 15.15
CA ILE A 171 4.57 -5.58 14.62
C ILE A 171 5.01 -4.66 13.48
N HIS A 172 4.11 -4.35 12.54
CA HIS A 172 4.42 -3.43 11.45
C HIS A 172 4.70 -2.01 11.95
N LEU A 173 3.91 -1.50 12.91
CA LEU A 173 4.14 -0.19 13.51
C LEU A 173 5.53 -0.09 14.17
N ARG A 174 5.92 -1.10 14.96
CA ARG A 174 7.25 -1.17 15.59
C ARG A 174 8.36 -1.22 14.55
N GLY A 175 8.19 -2.02 13.49
CA GLY A 175 9.14 -2.11 12.39
C GLY A 175 9.34 -0.75 11.71
N ILE A 176 8.25 -0.06 11.38
CA ILE A 176 8.30 1.27 10.75
C ILE A 176 8.97 2.29 11.67
N ASP A 177 8.58 2.35 12.95
CA ASP A 177 9.20 3.25 13.93
C ASP A 177 10.72 3.03 14.05
N GLN A 178 11.16 1.78 14.07
CA GLN A 178 12.60 1.47 14.09
C GLN A 178 13.31 1.90 12.80
N MET A 179 12.71 1.68 11.63
CA MET A 179 13.27 2.14 10.36
C MET A 179 13.38 3.66 10.31
N LEU A 180 12.37 4.39 10.79
CA LEU A 180 12.40 5.86 10.87
C LEU A 180 13.52 6.37 11.78
N LYS A 181 13.76 5.71 12.91
CA LYS A 181 14.88 6.05 13.82
C LYS A 181 16.23 5.84 13.14
N VAL A 182 16.42 4.72 12.43
CA VAL A 182 17.65 4.43 11.67
C VAL A 182 17.86 5.46 10.55
N ARG A 183 16.78 5.87 9.88
CA ARG A 183 16.80 6.89 8.82
C ARG A 183 17.07 8.30 9.35
N GLY A 184 16.99 8.49 10.67
CA GLY A 184 17.22 9.78 11.32
C GLY A 184 16.00 10.70 11.29
N GLY A 185 14.78 10.13 11.30
CA GLY A 185 13.53 10.89 11.37
C GLY A 185 12.77 11.01 10.04
N THR A 186 11.53 11.51 10.12
CA THR A 186 10.63 11.64 8.96
C THR A 186 11.07 12.72 7.95
N GLU A 187 11.89 13.67 8.41
CA GLU A 187 12.46 14.76 7.62
C GLU A 187 13.58 14.31 6.68
N LYS A 188 14.12 13.10 6.87
CA LYS A 188 15.14 12.49 6.02
C LYS A 188 14.57 11.59 4.93
N LEU A 189 13.25 11.42 4.89
CA LEU A 189 12.57 10.57 3.92
C LEU A 189 12.57 11.21 2.53
N GLY A 190 12.86 10.37 1.52
CA GLY A 190 12.85 10.73 0.11
C GLY A 190 11.56 10.32 -0.60
N MET A 191 11.71 9.73 -1.80
CA MET A 191 10.62 9.35 -2.69
C MET A 191 9.58 10.46 -2.94
N ARG A 192 10.05 11.70 -3.15
CA ARG A 192 9.19 12.83 -3.53
C ARG A 192 8.07 13.11 -2.50
N GLY A 193 8.38 12.88 -1.21
CA GLY A 193 7.43 13.06 -0.11
C GLY A 193 6.44 11.90 0.08
N MET A 194 6.43 10.89 -0.79
CA MET A 194 5.46 9.79 -0.75
C MET A 194 5.44 9.05 0.58
N VAL A 195 6.60 8.71 1.12
CA VAL A 195 6.70 8.00 2.40
C VAL A 195 6.10 8.83 3.53
N LYS A 196 6.46 10.12 3.58
CA LYS A 196 5.96 11.04 4.59
C LYS A 196 4.44 11.20 4.49
N ASN A 197 3.89 11.33 3.29
CA ASN A 197 2.45 11.46 3.09
C ASN A 197 1.70 10.17 3.45
N TRP A 198 2.29 9.00 3.21
CA TRP A 198 1.73 7.74 3.69
C TRP A 198 1.73 7.61 5.21
N LEU A 199 2.78 8.08 5.88
CA LEU A 199 2.83 8.16 7.35
C LEU A 199 1.73 9.08 7.89
N LEU A 200 1.43 10.20 7.22
CA LEU A 200 0.36 11.12 7.66
C LEU A 200 -1.03 10.49 7.61
N ILE A 201 -1.30 9.63 6.62
CA ILE A 201 -2.59 8.92 6.53
C ILE A 201 -2.62 7.61 7.34
N SER A 202 -1.49 7.20 7.90
CA SER A 202 -1.34 5.98 8.71
C SER A 202 -1.10 6.36 10.16
N TYR A 203 -2.05 6.06 11.06
CA TYR A 203 -1.85 6.37 12.48
C TYR A 203 -0.83 5.41 13.12
N GLY A 204 0.22 5.95 13.73
CA GLY A 204 1.34 5.18 14.29
C GLY A 204 2.26 5.99 15.21
N PRO A 205 3.36 5.41 15.71
CA PRO A 205 4.30 6.05 16.66
C PRO A 205 4.88 7.41 16.26
N TRP A 206 4.84 7.73 14.97
CA TRP A 206 5.20 9.03 14.41
C TRP A 206 4.10 10.10 14.55
N SER A 207 2.93 9.74 15.09
CA SER A 207 1.79 10.62 15.30
C SER A 207 1.76 11.13 16.74
N GLU A 208 1.40 12.40 16.91
CA GLU A 208 1.21 12.98 18.23
C GLU A 208 0.10 12.24 19.00
N GLY A 209 0.35 11.91 20.26
CA GLY A 209 -0.60 11.20 21.13
C GLY A 209 -0.73 9.70 20.86
N PHE A 210 0.13 9.12 20.01
CA PHE A 210 0.13 7.68 19.80
C PHE A 210 0.63 6.91 21.03
N GLU A 211 -0.10 5.86 21.41
CA GLU A 211 0.28 4.91 22.45
C GLU A 211 0.09 3.47 21.94
N TYR A 212 1.11 2.62 22.15
CA TYR A 212 0.98 1.18 21.91
C TYR A 212 -0.06 0.55 22.83
N GLY A 213 -0.72 -0.52 22.39
CA GLY A 213 -1.81 -1.15 23.14
C GLY A 213 -3.15 -0.42 23.08
N GLY A 214 -3.21 0.78 22.51
CA GLY A 214 -4.46 1.58 22.39
C GLY A 214 -5.53 0.96 21.48
N PHE A 215 -5.16 -0.02 20.65
CA PHE A 215 -6.09 -0.78 19.79
C PHE A 215 -6.85 -1.88 20.55
N VAL A 216 -6.44 -2.20 21.77
CA VAL A 216 -7.14 -3.14 22.66
C VAL A 216 -8.28 -2.37 23.36
N LYS A 217 -9.39 -2.12 22.66
CA LYS A 217 -10.59 -1.57 23.32
C LYS A 217 -11.49 -2.68 23.84
N SER A 218 -11.53 -2.77 25.17
CA SER A 218 -12.58 -3.27 26.09
C SER A 218 -13.43 -4.44 25.61
N THR A 219 -13.20 -5.60 26.24
CA THR A 219 -14.13 -6.73 26.35
C THR A 219 -15.55 -6.29 26.71
#